data_AF-A0A8B9SE21-F1
#
_entry.id   AF-A0A8B9SE21-F1
#
_cell.length_a   1.000
_cell.length_b   1.000
_cell.length_c   1.000
_cell.angle_alpha   90.00
_cell.angle_beta   90.00
_cell.angle_gamma   90.00
#
_symmetry.space_group_name_H-M   'P 1'
#
loop_
_entity.id
_entity.type
_entity.pdbx_description
1 polymer ?
#
loop_
_entity_poly.entity_id
_entity_poly.type
_entity_poly.pdbx_seq_one_letter_code
_entity_poly.pdbx_strand_id
1 'polypeptide(L)'
;MQPGGGPSPAPPARGGLAAAPPRDGGARARAGAGGGSRAPLPAAVPPCPLTGARLSPRQAAQLLFCDLLLVTRTNLWQQQMSVSQQLSCVYQASALELRGFQQDLSSLRRLAQTFRPAMRRVFLHEATARLMARASPTRTHQLLDRSLRRRGVQGTGEPESHPTPREHAEALLLACCYLPPSFLSAPGQRVGMLAEAARTLEKLGDKRTLHDCQQMIIKLGSGTTVTSG
;
A
#
# COMPACT_ATOMS: atom_id res chain seq x y z
N MET A 1 -3.25 21.40 -53.21
CA MET A 1 -2.82 20.24 -54.03
C MET A 1 -2.42 19.11 -53.09
N GLN A 2 -3.28 18.09 -52.95
CA GLN A 2 -2.85 16.73 -52.55
C GLN A 2 -2.36 16.01 -53.83
N PRO A 3 -1.54 14.95 -53.73
CA PRO A 3 -2.12 13.59 -53.73
C PRO A 3 -1.34 12.49 -52.98
N GLY A 4 -2.04 11.41 -52.65
CA GLY A 4 -1.52 10.03 -52.49
C GLY A 4 -1.35 9.58 -51.03
N GLY A 5 -2.07 8.61 -50.46
CA GLY A 5 -2.80 7.48 -51.04
C GLY A 5 -1.98 6.18 -50.92
N GLY A 6 -2.23 5.35 -49.90
CA GLY A 6 -1.61 4.02 -49.78
C GLY A 6 -2.05 3.27 -48.50
N PRO A 7 -2.60 2.04 -48.58
CA PRO A 7 -3.45 1.44 -47.54
C PRO A 7 -2.72 0.56 -46.51
N SER A 8 -3.44 0.33 -45.41
CA SER A 8 -3.16 -0.57 -44.29
C SER A 8 -3.32 -2.06 -44.66
N PRO A 9 -2.44 -2.97 -44.21
CA PRO A 9 -2.69 -4.41 -44.29
C PRO A 9 -3.37 -4.99 -43.02
N ALA A 10 -4.33 -5.87 -43.29
CA ALA A 10 -5.18 -6.63 -42.36
C ALA A 10 -4.41 -7.72 -41.55
N PRO A 11 -5.00 -8.22 -40.44
CA PRO A 11 -4.41 -9.30 -39.64
C PRO A 11 -4.70 -10.70 -40.21
N PRO A 12 -3.85 -11.72 -39.93
CA PRO A 12 -4.18 -13.10 -40.23
C PRO A 12 -5.14 -13.73 -39.20
N ALA A 13 -6.02 -14.57 -39.74
CA ALA A 13 -7.11 -15.24 -39.07
C ALA A 13 -6.73 -16.61 -38.47
N ARG A 14 -7.48 -16.97 -37.42
CA ARG A 14 -7.98 -18.29 -37.00
C ARG A 14 -7.35 -19.58 -37.59
N GLY A 15 -6.96 -20.45 -36.66
CA GLY A 15 -7.09 -21.91 -36.73
C GLY A 15 -6.78 -22.47 -35.34
N GLY A 16 -7.47 -23.45 -34.75
CA GLY A 16 -8.49 -24.38 -35.22
C GLY A 16 -8.57 -25.49 -34.18
N LEU A 17 -9.80 -25.84 -33.79
CA LEU A 17 -10.24 -27.02 -33.04
C LEU A 17 -9.36 -28.28 -33.21
N ALA A 18 -9.20 -29.05 -32.13
CA ALA A 18 -9.43 -30.51 -32.09
C ALA A 18 -9.19 -30.99 -30.64
N ALA A 19 -10.22 -31.42 -29.91
CA ALA A 19 -10.85 -32.74 -29.95
C ALA A 19 -10.14 -33.76 -29.03
N ALA A 20 -10.80 -34.05 -27.91
CA ALA A 20 -10.59 -35.28 -27.15
C ALA A 20 -11.01 -36.50 -27.97
N PRO A 21 -10.41 -37.67 -27.68
CA PRO A 21 -11.19 -38.89 -27.70
C PRO A 21 -11.04 -39.71 -26.39
N PRO A 22 -11.97 -40.66 -26.14
CA PRO A 22 -12.10 -41.32 -24.86
C PRO A 22 -11.79 -42.84 -24.91
N ARG A 23 -11.83 -43.47 -23.72
CA ARG A 23 -12.11 -44.89 -23.40
C ARG A 23 -11.12 -45.99 -23.83
N ASP A 24 -10.62 -46.72 -22.83
CA ASP A 24 -10.96 -48.13 -22.53
C ASP A 24 -10.33 -48.46 -21.16
N GLY A 25 -10.90 -49.24 -20.24
CA GLY A 25 -11.54 -50.54 -20.40
C GLY A 25 -10.64 -51.57 -19.71
N GLY A 26 -11.06 -52.17 -18.59
CA GLY A 26 -10.30 -53.28 -17.98
C GLY A 26 -10.51 -53.51 -16.49
N ALA A 27 -11.55 -54.28 -16.15
CA ALA A 27 -11.71 -54.90 -14.84
C ALA A 27 -10.88 -56.19 -14.73
N ARG A 28 -10.25 -56.45 -13.58
CA ARG A 28 -10.30 -57.77 -12.92
C ARG A 28 -9.68 -57.79 -11.53
N ALA A 29 -10.37 -58.50 -10.64
CA ALA A 29 -10.09 -58.73 -9.23
C ALA A 29 -8.96 -59.73 -8.96
N ARG A 30 -8.32 -59.64 -7.78
CA ARG A 30 -8.33 -60.69 -6.73
C ARG A 30 -7.44 -60.36 -5.52
N ALA A 31 -8.07 -60.51 -4.34
CA ALA A 31 -7.64 -61.20 -3.10
C ALA A 31 -6.19 -61.11 -2.56
N GLY A 32 -6.10 -60.89 -1.24
CA GLY A 32 -4.95 -61.22 -0.38
C GLY A 32 -4.75 -60.15 0.71
N ALA A 33 -5.43 -60.23 1.85
CA ALA A 33 -5.01 -60.94 3.07
C ALA A 33 -3.81 -60.31 3.81
N GLY A 34 -4.09 -59.76 4.99
CA GLY A 34 -3.24 -59.89 6.17
C GLY A 34 -2.22 -58.78 6.46
N GLY A 35 -2.34 -58.20 7.66
CA GLY A 35 -1.15 -57.86 8.47
C GLY A 35 -0.95 -56.39 8.81
N GLY A 36 -1.18 -56.06 10.09
CA GLY A 36 -0.37 -55.06 10.79
C GLY A 36 -0.85 -53.61 10.71
N SER A 37 -1.87 -53.26 11.50
CA SER A 37 -2.12 -51.88 11.92
C SER A 37 -1.00 -51.42 12.87
N ARG A 38 0.14 -50.96 12.34
CA ARG A 38 1.03 -50.02 13.06
C ARG A 38 0.56 -48.63 12.70
N ALA A 39 -0.11 -47.97 13.65
CA ALA A 39 -0.33 -46.54 13.59
C ALA A 39 1.02 -45.84 13.36
N PRO A 40 1.14 -44.92 12.39
CA PRO A 40 2.34 -44.12 12.27
C PRO A 40 2.47 -43.28 13.54
N LEU A 41 3.58 -43.44 14.26
CA LEU A 41 4.00 -42.49 15.29
C LEU A 41 3.95 -41.09 14.66
N PRO A 42 3.39 -40.07 15.32
CA PRO A 42 3.44 -38.72 14.77
C PRO A 42 4.91 -38.37 14.57
N ALA A 43 5.30 -38.15 13.31
CA ALA A 43 6.59 -37.58 12.99
C ALA A 43 6.75 -36.35 13.88
N ALA A 44 7.83 -36.32 14.67
CA ALA A 44 8.17 -35.19 15.49
C ALA A 44 8.10 -33.94 14.61
N VAL A 45 7.08 -33.11 14.84
CA VAL A 45 6.95 -31.82 14.19
C VAL A 45 8.26 -31.10 14.54
N PRO A 46 9.06 -30.67 13.54
CA PRO A 46 10.26 -29.90 13.84
C PRO A 46 9.81 -28.71 14.70
N PRO A 47 10.52 -28.37 15.79
CA PRO A 47 10.15 -27.23 16.60
C PRO A 47 10.02 -26.03 15.67
N CYS A 48 8.78 -25.55 15.53
CA CYS A 48 8.49 -24.35 14.77
C CYS A 48 9.46 -23.28 15.28
N PRO A 49 10.18 -22.54 14.42
CA PRO A 49 10.95 -21.38 14.85
C PRO A 49 9.95 -20.26 15.17
N LEU A 50 9.16 -20.44 16.22
CA LEU A 50 8.26 -19.44 16.81
C LEU A 50 9.08 -18.58 17.77
N THR A 51 10.15 -18.00 17.26
CA THR A 51 10.74 -16.83 17.88
C THR A 51 10.15 -15.66 17.12
N GLY A 52 9.00 -15.15 17.60
CA GLY A 52 8.47 -13.88 17.10
C GLY A 52 9.63 -12.89 17.08
N ALA A 53 9.96 -12.39 15.87
CA ALA A 53 11.22 -11.70 15.64
C ALA A 53 11.36 -10.50 16.57
N ARG A 54 12.07 -10.67 17.67
CA ARG A 54 12.39 -9.58 18.60
C ARG A 54 13.56 -8.83 17.99
N LEU A 55 13.33 -7.55 17.70
CA LEU A 55 14.39 -6.63 17.30
C LEU A 55 15.42 -6.56 18.43
N SER A 56 16.71 -6.69 18.10
CA SER A 56 17.75 -6.29 19.04
C SER A 56 17.63 -4.80 19.36
N PRO A 57 18.09 -4.32 20.54
CA PRO A 57 18.05 -2.89 20.88
C PRO A 57 18.68 -1.99 19.81
N ARG A 58 19.76 -2.48 19.18
CA ARG A 58 20.42 -1.80 18.06
C ARG A 58 19.53 -1.70 16.82
N GLN A 59 18.87 -2.79 16.41
CA GLN A 59 17.96 -2.77 15.26
C GLN A 59 16.71 -1.94 15.55
N ALA A 60 16.19 -1.98 16.76
CA ALA A 60 15.08 -1.13 17.20
C ALA A 60 15.47 0.36 17.13
N ALA A 61 16.65 0.73 17.64
CA ALA A 61 17.17 2.09 17.51
C ALA A 61 17.35 2.49 16.04
N GLN A 62 17.95 1.63 15.21
CA GLN A 62 18.10 1.89 13.77
C GLN A 62 16.76 2.11 13.07
N LEU A 63 15.75 1.30 13.39
CA LEU A 63 14.40 1.44 12.85
C LEU A 63 13.80 2.78 13.24
N LEU A 64 13.85 3.14 14.53
CA LEU A 64 13.37 4.42 15.05
C LEU A 64 14.06 5.61 14.38
N PHE A 65 15.39 5.56 14.20
CA PHE A 65 16.12 6.63 13.54
C PHE A 65 15.79 6.75 12.05
N CYS A 66 15.75 5.64 11.31
CA CYS A 66 15.36 5.66 9.89
C CYS A 66 13.96 6.26 9.73
N ASP A 67 13.06 5.86 10.63
CA ASP A 67 11.69 6.31 10.61
C ASP A 67 11.54 7.80 10.94
N LEU A 68 12.22 8.27 12.00
CA LEU A 68 12.24 9.68 12.39
C LEU A 68 12.82 10.56 11.28
N LEU A 69 13.88 10.11 10.59
CA LEU A 69 14.46 10.83 9.47
C LEU A 69 13.46 10.95 8.30
N LEU A 70 12.75 9.87 7.97
CA LEU A 70 11.73 9.88 6.92
C LEU A 70 10.54 10.79 7.26
N VAL A 71 10.06 10.74 8.52
CA VAL A 71 9.02 11.65 9.01
C VAL A 71 9.48 13.11 8.95
N THR A 72 10.71 13.39 9.40
CA THR A 72 11.26 14.76 9.39
C THR A 72 11.39 15.29 7.96
N ARG A 73 11.91 14.49 7.02
CA ARG A 73 12.02 14.87 5.61
C ARG A 73 10.65 15.08 4.96
N THR A 74 9.66 14.27 5.33
CA THR A 74 8.27 14.47 4.90
C THR A 74 7.72 15.80 5.40
N ASN A 75 7.91 16.11 6.69
CA ASN A 75 7.43 17.37 7.27
C ASN A 75 8.09 18.59 6.62
N LEU A 76 9.41 18.56 6.41
CA LEU A 76 10.13 19.65 5.72
C LEU A 76 9.62 19.83 4.29
N TRP A 77 9.46 18.74 3.54
CA TRP A 77 8.88 18.76 2.20
C TRP A 77 7.48 19.40 2.18
N GLN A 78 6.60 19.01 3.10
CA GLN A 78 5.25 19.57 3.22
C GLN A 78 5.25 21.05 3.61
N GLN A 79 6.13 21.46 4.52
CA GLN A 79 6.32 22.86 4.90
C GLN A 79 6.76 23.70 3.71
N GLN A 80 7.77 23.26 2.96
CA GLN A 80 8.24 23.95 1.76
C GLN A 80 7.16 24.05 0.68
N MET A 81 6.36 22.98 0.50
CA MET A 81 5.19 23.01 -0.38
C MET A 81 4.17 24.06 0.07
N SER A 82 3.86 24.12 1.37
CA SER A 82 2.86 25.05 1.91
C SER A 82 3.30 26.52 1.73
N VAL A 83 4.57 26.84 2.03
CA VAL A 83 5.14 28.18 1.83
C VAL A 83 5.12 28.56 0.35
N SER A 84 5.48 27.64 -0.53
CA SER A 84 5.49 27.90 -1.97
C SER A 84 4.07 28.10 -2.52
N GLN A 85 3.08 27.36 -2.01
CA GLN A 85 1.68 27.56 -2.37
C GLN A 85 1.16 28.94 -1.95
N GLN A 86 1.56 29.44 -0.77
CA GLN A 86 1.23 30.81 -0.33
C GLN A 86 1.83 31.88 -1.24
N LEU A 87 3.03 31.61 -1.78
CA LEU A 87 3.73 32.47 -2.74
C LEU A 87 3.32 32.22 -4.20
N SER A 88 2.29 31.41 -4.45
CA SER A 88 1.82 31.03 -5.80
C SER A 88 2.92 30.43 -6.71
N CYS A 89 3.92 29.77 -6.10
CA CYS A 89 5.02 29.10 -6.79
C CYS A 89 4.85 27.58 -6.76
N VAL A 90 5.33 26.90 -7.80
CA VAL A 90 5.37 25.44 -7.87
C VAL A 90 6.65 24.95 -7.19
N TYR A 91 6.52 24.36 -6.02
CA TYR A 91 7.63 23.66 -5.38
C TYR A 91 7.73 22.21 -5.88
N GLN A 92 8.97 21.79 -6.10
CA GLN A 92 9.32 20.41 -6.41
C GLN A 92 10.53 20.01 -5.55
N ALA A 93 10.48 18.81 -4.96
CA ALA A 93 11.59 18.27 -4.21
C ALA A 93 12.84 18.18 -5.11
N SER A 94 13.97 18.67 -4.62
CA SER A 94 15.24 18.61 -5.31
C SER A 94 15.74 17.17 -5.43
N ALA A 95 16.65 16.94 -6.38
CA ALA A 95 17.29 15.64 -6.55
C ALA A 95 18.05 15.18 -5.28
N LEU A 96 18.60 16.13 -4.52
CA LEU A 96 19.31 15.85 -3.27
C LEU A 96 18.35 15.40 -2.16
N GLU A 97 17.22 16.09 -1.99
CA GLU A 97 16.18 15.72 -1.02
C GLU A 97 15.63 14.31 -1.33
N LEU A 98 15.33 14.03 -2.60
CA LEU A 98 14.85 12.72 -3.04
C LEU A 98 15.90 11.63 -2.84
N ARG A 99 17.18 11.89 -3.14
CA ARG A 99 18.26 10.93 -2.93
C ARG A 99 18.39 10.57 -1.45
N GLY A 100 18.39 11.58 -0.57
CA GLY A 100 18.41 11.37 0.87
C GLY A 100 17.23 10.50 1.30
N PHE A 101 16.01 10.89 0.94
CA PHE A 101 14.79 10.16 1.29
C PHE A 101 14.86 8.69 0.85
N GLN A 102 15.32 8.41 -0.37
CA GLN A 102 15.47 7.04 -0.88
C GLN A 102 16.54 6.23 -0.14
N GLN A 103 17.61 6.86 0.34
CA GLN A 103 18.65 6.20 1.13
C GLN A 103 18.11 5.73 2.49
N ASP A 104 17.36 6.57 3.20
CA ASP A 104 16.71 6.20 4.46
C ASP A 104 15.67 5.11 4.24
N LEU A 105 14.84 5.25 3.20
CA LEU A 105 13.82 4.27 2.86
C LEU A 105 14.44 2.91 2.53
N SER A 106 15.58 2.89 1.84
CA SER A 106 16.33 1.66 1.58
C SER A 106 16.85 1.02 2.87
N SER A 107 17.25 1.83 3.85
CA SER A 107 17.68 1.34 5.16
C SER A 107 16.52 0.77 5.97
N LEU A 108 15.36 1.44 5.96
CA LEU A 108 14.13 0.92 6.54
C LEU A 108 13.68 -0.39 5.89
N ARG A 109 13.77 -0.51 4.55
CA ARG A 109 13.47 -1.76 3.82
C ARG A 109 14.32 -2.92 4.29
N ARG A 110 15.63 -2.72 4.50
CA ARG A 110 16.52 -3.78 5.02
C ARG A 110 16.12 -4.22 6.42
N LEU A 111 15.75 -3.29 7.30
CA LEU A 111 15.26 -3.62 8.66
C LEU A 111 13.90 -4.33 8.63
N ALA A 112 13.02 -3.96 7.71
CA ALA A 112 11.71 -4.58 7.57
C ALA A 112 11.74 -6.03 7.04
N GLN A 113 12.85 -6.44 6.41
CA GLN A 113 13.06 -7.84 6.03
C GLN A 113 13.19 -8.77 7.25
N THR A 114 13.82 -8.29 8.33
CA THR A 114 13.98 -9.06 9.58
C THR A 114 12.85 -8.80 10.57
N PHE A 115 12.12 -7.68 10.43
CA PHE A 115 10.98 -7.33 11.26
C PHE A 115 9.78 -6.91 10.40
N ARG A 116 8.96 -7.90 10.04
CA ARG A 116 7.82 -7.72 9.12
C ARG A 116 6.81 -6.63 9.51
N PRO A 117 6.52 -6.36 10.80
CA PRO A 117 5.62 -5.26 11.16
C PRO A 117 6.05 -3.89 10.59
N ALA A 118 7.34 -3.65 10.36
CA ALA A 118 7.84 -2.41 9.76
C ALA A 118 7.49 -2.24 8.27
N MET A 119 7.02 -3.29 7.58
CA MET A 119 6.65 -3.20 6.16
C MET A 119 5.53 -2.18 5.89
N ARG A 120 4.64 -1.95 6.86
CA ARG A 120 3.61 -0.90 6.73
C ARG A 120 4.21 0.48 6.61
N ARG A 121 5.22 0.78 7.43
CA ARG A 121 5.98 2.03 7.39
C ARG A 121 6.73 2.17 6.08
N VAL A 122 7.28 1.07 5.55
CA VAL A 122 7.89 1.05 4.21
C VAL A 122 6.88 1.47 3.14
N PHE A 123 5.65 0.92 3.14
CA PHE A 123 4.65 1.29 2.14
C PHE A 123 4.22 2.76 2.25
N LEU A 124 4.03 3.26 3.47
CA LEU A 124 3.68 4.66 3.71
C LEU A 124 4.77 5.61 3.20
N HIS A 125 6.02 5.37 3.60
CA HIS A 125 7.16 6.21 3.18
C HIS A 125 7.47 6.06 1.70
N GLU A 126 7.28 4.89 1.10
CA GLU A 126 7.38 4.72 -0.35
C GLU A 126 6.31 5.52 -1.09
N ALA A 127 5.07 5.56 -0.60
CA ALA A 127 4.03 6.42 -1.14
C ALA A 127 4.45 7.89 -1.08
N THR A 128 4.99 8.35 0.05
CA THR A 128 5.52 9.71 0.21
C THR A 128 6.66 10.00 -0.77
N ALA A 129 7.64 9.11 -0.93
CA ALA A 129 8.72 9.30 -1.90
C ALA A 129 8.19 9.49 -3.33
N ARG A 130 7.14 8.75 -3.70
CA ARG A 130 6.49 8.89 -5.00
C ARG A 130 5.75 10.21 -5.15
N LEU A 131 5.10 10.70 -4.08
CA LEU A 131 4.47 12.01 -4.05
C LEU A 131 5.51 13.13 -4.19
N MET A 132 6.62 13.05 -3.46
CA MET A 132 7.75 14.00 -3.58
C MET A 132 8.30 14.04 -5.00
N ALA A 133 8.43 12.88 -5.65
CA ALA A 133 8.93 12.76 -7.02
C ALA A 133 7.87 13.03 -8.11
N ARG A 134 6.62 13.38 -7.73
CA ARG A 134 5.48 13.55 -8.65
C ARG A 134 5.27 12.35 -9.58
N ALA A 135 5.55 11.15 -9.09
CA ALA A 135 5.44 9.90 -9.84
C ALA A 135 3.97 9.48 -10.04
N SER A 136 3.75 8.42 -10.84
CA SER A 136 2.39 7.93 -11.18
C SER A 136 1.49 7.76 -9.93
N PRO A 137 0.29 8.38 -9.92
CA PRO A 137 -0.64 8.38 -8.79
C PRO A 137 -1.26 7.00 -8.53
N THR A 138 -1.40 6.16 -9.57
CA THR A 138 -1.95 4.80 -9.43
C THR A 138 -1.14 3.95 -8.47
N ARG A 139 0.18 3.96 -8.63
CA ARG A 139 1.05 3.17 -7.76
C ARG A 139 1.09 3.74 -6.34
N THR A 140 1.00 5.07 -6.20
CA THR A 140 0.92 5.73 -4.89
C THR A 140 -0.36 5.31 -4.14
N HIS A 141 -1.51 5.34 -4.81
CA HIS A 141 -2.77 4.86 -4.24
C HIS A 141 -2.67 3.41 -3.75
N GLN A 142 -2.10 2.51 -4.56
CA GLN A 142 -1.90 1.11 -4.17
C GLN A 142 -0.98 0.91 -2.95
N LEU A 143 -0.05 1.82 -2.70
CA LEU A 143 0.83 1.77 -1.53
C LEU A 143 0.10 2.26 -0.28
N LEU A 144 -0.67 3.35 -0.41
CA LEU A 144 -1.53 3.86 0.66
C LEU A 144 -2.63 2.87 1.05
N ASP A 145 -3.25 2.19 0.07
CA ASP A 145 -4.18 1.09 0.36
C ASP A 145 -3.52 -0.03 1.17
N ARG A 146 -2.25 -0.35 0.88
CA ARG A 146 -1.51 -1.38 1.61
C ARG A 146 -1.14 -0.96 3.03
N SER A 147 -0.89 0.32 3.28
CA SER A 147 -0.66 0.81 4.64
C SER A 147 -1.94 0.80 5.48
N LEU A 148 -3.08 1.14 4.87
CA LEU A 148 -4.41 1.19 5.50
C LEU A 148 -5.01 -0.19 5.78
N ARG A 149 -4.78 -1.19 4.92
CA ARG A 149 -5.42 -2.51 5.05
C ARG A 149 -5.09 -3.18 6.37
N ARG A 150 -6.12 -3.54 7.15
CA ARG A 150 -6.03 -4.65 8.10
C ARG A 150 -5.93 -5.95 7.30
N ARG A 151 -4.72 -6.36 6.95
CA ARG A 151 -4.52 -7.77 6.59
C ARG A 151 -4.72 -8.55 7.89
N GLY A 152 -5.65 -9.50 7.83
CA GLY A 152 -6.19 -10.18 9.00
C GLY A 152 -7.49 -10.89 8.65
N VAL A 153 -7.52 -11.69 7.57
CA VAL A 153 -8.55 -12.71 7.33
C VAL A 153 -7.94 -13.85 6.50
N GLN A 154 -7.49 -14.90 7.22
CA GLN A 154 -7.51 -16.35 6.91
C GLN A 154 -6.22 -17.08 7.33
N GLY A 155 -6.36 -17.85 8.41
CA GLY A 155 -5.51 -19.00 8.74
C GLY A 155 -4.20 -18.68 9.45
N THR A 156 -4.05 -19.17 10.67
CA THR A 156 -2.78 -19.33 11.42
C THR A 156 -2.09 -18.05 11.96
N GLY A 157 -2.51 -17.64 13.16
CA GLY A 157 -1.61 -17.53 14.31
C GLY A 157 -0.66 -16.34 14.48
N GLU A 158 -0.41 -15.50 13.48
CA GLU A 158 0.51 -14.35 13.67
C GLU A 158 -0.24 -13.06 14.01
N PRO A 159 0.15 -12.30 15.04
CA PRO A 159 -0.37 -10.97 15.28
C PRO A 159 0.15 -10.03 14.18
N GLU A 160 -0.53 -9.98 13.04
CA GLU A 160 -0.28 -8.95 12.04
C GLU A 160 -0.48 -7.59 12.72
N SER A 161 0.62 -6.83 12.82
CA SER A 161 0.63 -5.50 13.42
C SER A 161 -0.40 -4.65 12.70
N HIS A 162 -1.38 -4.16 13.45
CA HIS A 162 -2.36 -3.21 12.94
C HIS A 162 -1.67 -1.86 12.71
N PRO A 163 -2.12 -1.04 11.73
CA PRO A 163 -1.61 0.32 11.65
C PRO A 163 -1.92 1.01 12.98
N THR A 164 -0.94 1.70 13.54
CA THR A 164 -1.20 2.53 14.71
C THR A 164 -2.23 3.60 14.31
N PRO A 165 -3.05 4.10 15.26
CA PRO A 165 -3.99 5.17 14.94
C PRO A 165 -3.32 6.37 14.26
N ARG A 166 -2.09 6.70 14.65
CA ARG A 166 -1.30 7.78 14.03
C ARG A 166 -0.95 7.46 12.57
N GLU A 167 -0.38 6.29 12.30
CA GLU A 167 -0.04 5.85 10.92
C GLU A 167 -1.29 5.79 10.01
N HIS A 168 -2.43 5.39 10.57
CA HIS A 168 -3.71 5.36 9.85
C HIS A 168 -4.15 6.76 9.43
N ALA A 169 -4.15 7.73 10.36
CA ALA A 169 -4.47 9.12 10.06
C ALA A 169 -3.51 9.73 9.01
N GLU A 170 -2.20 9.45 9.13
CA GLU A 170 -1.19 9.90 8.18
C GLU A 170 -1.47 9.39 6.76
N ALA A 171 -1.78 8.10 6.60
CA ALA A 171 -2.09 7.50 5.30
C ALA A 171 -3.35 8.10 4.66
N LEU A 172 -4.41 8.33 5.45
CA LEU A 172 -5.64 8.98 4.99
C LEU A 172 -5.38 10.42 4.54
N LEU A 173 -4.61 11.19 5.31
CA LEU A 173 -4.26 12.57 4.95
C LEU A 173 -3.42 12.62 3.67
N LEU A 174 -2.40 11.76 3.53
CA LEU A 174 -1.61 11.68 2.29
C LEU A 174 -2.48 11.37 1.07
N ALA A 175 -3.43 10.44 1.20
CA ALA A 175 -4.37 10.11 0.13
C ALA A 175 -5.24 11.32 -0.23
N CYS A 176 -5.84 11.98 0.76
CA CYS A 176 -6.79 13.07 0.54
C CYS A 176 -6.12 14.35 0.02
N CYS A 177 -4.90 14.66 0.48
CA CYS A 177 -4.18 15.89 0.14
C CYS A 177 -3.52 15.83 -1.24
N TYR A 178 -2.98 14.67 -1.63
CA TYR A 178 -2.07 14.60 -2.78
C TYR A 178 -2.54 13.73 -3.94
N LEU A 179 -3.54 12.86 -3.75
CA LEU A 179 -4.06 12.08 -4.88
C LEU A 179 -5.06 12.92 -5.71
N PRO A 180 -5.05 12.77 -7.05
CA PRO A 180 -6.04 13.40 -7.91
C PRO A 180 -7.48 13.01 -7.51
N PRO A 181 -8.48 13.89 -7.75
CA PRO A 181 -9.88 13.60 -7.42
C PRO A 181 -10.41 12.28 -8.00
N SER A 182 -9.95 11.89 -9.19
CA SER A 182 -10.37 10.65 -9.87
C SER A 182 -10.07 9.36 -9.12
N PHE A 183 -9.10 9.37 -8.19
CA PHE A 183 -8.76 8.20 -7.37
C PHE A 183 -9.68 8.00 -6.17
N LEU A 184 -10.38 9.06 -5.74
CA LEU A 184 -11.34 9.04 -4.63
C LEU A 184 -12.71 9.48 -5.14
N SER A 185 -13.10 8.92 -6.28
CA SER A 185 -14.19 9.38 -7.14
C SER A 185 -15.57 8.94 -6.68
N ALA A 186 -15.69 7.98 -5.76
CA ALA A 186 -16.99 7.67 -5.18
C ALA A 186 -17.50 8.90 -4.38
N PRO A 187 -18.76 9.34 -4.59
CA PRO A 187 -19.32 10.50 -3.90
C PRO A 187 -19.12 10.40 -2.39
N GLY A 188 -18.57 11.45 -1.78
CA GLY A 188 -18.33 11.50 -0.34
C GLY A 188 -17.17 10.63 0.18
N GLN A 189 -16.49 9.82 -0.64
CA GLN A 189 -15.38 8.97 -0.20
C GLN A 189 -14.24 9.79 0.44
N ARG A 190 -13.81 10.86 -0.23
CA ARG A 190 -12.77 11.76 0.29
C ARG A 190 -13.18 12.42 1.60
N VAL A 191 -14.44 12.85 1.72
CA VAL A 191 -14.98 13.45 2.95
C VAL A 191 -15.05 12.42 4.07
N GLY A 192 -15.46 11.18 3.78
CA GLY A 192 -15.49 10.07 4.74
C GLY A 192 -14.09 9.71 5.27
N MET A 193 -13.09 9.65 4.39
CA MET A 193 -11.68 9.43 4.76
C MET A 193 -11.14 10.57 5.64
N LEU A 194 -11.42 11.82 5.29
CA LEU A 194 -11.05 12.97 6.14
C LEU A 194 -11.75 12.92 7.50
N ALA A 195 -13.04 12.60 7.54
CA ALA A 195 -13.78 12.48 8.81
C ALA A 195 -13.20 11.35 9.69
N GLU A 196 -12.75 10.25 9.08
CA GLU A 196 -12.07 9.17 9.80
C GLU A 196 -10.70 9.58 10.34
N ALA A 197 -9.91 10.32 9.55
CA ALA A 197 -8.66 10.91 10.00
C ALA A 197 -8.90 11.87 11.18
N ALA A 198 -9.89 12.76 11.07
CA ALA A 198 -10.26 13.72 12.11
C ALA A 198 -10.61 13.03 13.45
N ARG A 199 -11.48 12.01 13.44
CA ARG A 199 -11.80 11.23 14.65
C ARG A 199 -10.58 10.60 15.28
N THR A 200 -9.61 10.18 14.47
CA THR A 200 -8.38 9.56 14.94
C THR A 200 -7.44 10.60 15.56
N LEU A 201 -7.29 11.77 14.93
CA LEU A 201 -6.48 12.87 15.43
C LEU A 201 -7.02 13.48 16.72
N GLU A 202 -8.35 13.55 16.86
CA GLU A 202 -9.02 13.98 18.08
C GLU A 202 -8.66 13.07 19.26
N LYS A 203 -8.75 11.75 19.08
CA LYS A 203 -8.35 10.76 20.10
C LYS A 203 -6.86 10.84 20.46
N LEU A 204 -6.02 11.23 19.50
CA LEU A 204 -4.58 11.39 19.69
C LEU A 204 -4.20 12.76 20.28
N GLY A 205 -5.13 13.72 20.37
CA GLY A 205 -4.87 15.07 20.84
C GLY A 205 -4.11 15.96 19.85
N ASP A 206 -4.04 15.60 18.57
CA ASP A 206 -3.34 16.36 17.52
C ASP A 206 -4.23 17.50 16.99
N LYS A 207 -4.41 18.54 17.83
CA LYS A 207 -5.36 19.64 17.60
C LYS A 207 -5.09 20.41 16.31
N ARG A 208 -3.81 20.62 15.97
CA ARG A 208 -3.42 21.39 14.78
C ARG A 208 -3.83 20.66 13.50
N THR A 209 -3.46 19.40 13.38
CA THR A 209 -3.77 18.60 12.20
C THR A 209 -5.27 18.30 12.09
N LEU A 210 -5.95 18.14 13.23
CA LEU A 210 -7.41 18.03 13.30
C LEU A 210 -8.09 19.25 12.70
N HIS A 211 -7.67 20.46 13.09
CA HIS A 211 -8.21 21.70 12.54
C HIS A 211 -8.02 21.78 11.02
N ASP A 212 -6.81 21.48 10.53
CA ASP A 212 -6.51 21.46 9.09
C ASP A 212 -7.42 20.47 8.34
N CYS A 213 -7.67 19.29 8.94
CA CYS A 213 -8.57 18.28 8.40
C CYS A 213 -10.02 18.76 8.31
N GLN A 214 -10.53 19.42 9.36
CA GLN A 214 -11.87 20.01 9.39
C GLN A 214 -12.03 21.10 8.34
N GLN A 215 -11.02 21.96 8.16
CA GLN A 215 -11.03 22.98 7.11
C GLN A 215 -11.11 22.38 5.70
N MET A 216 -10.43 21.27 5.45
CA MET A 216 -10.55 20.55 4.17
C MET A 216 -11.95 19.96 3.96
N ILE A 217 -12.58 19.41 5.00
CA ILE A 217 -13.95 18.88 4.94
C ILE A 217 -14.94 20.00 4.58
N ILE A 218 -14.85 21.15 5.24
CA ILE A 218 -15.72 22.31 4.97
C ILE A 218 -15.56 22.79 3.52
N LYS A 219 -14.31 22.94 3.05
CA LYS A 219 -14.02 23.37 1.66
C LYS A 219 -14.64 22.43 0.62
N LEU A 220 -14.63 21.12 0.86
CA LEU A 220 -15.24 20.14 -0.04
C LEU A 220 -16.78 20.17 0.01
N GLY A 221 -17.36 20.42 1.18
CA GLY A 221 -18.82 20.55 1.34
C GLY A 221 -19.40 21.83 0.74
N SER A 222 -18.63 22.92 0.70
CA SER A 222 -19.07 24.19 0.10
C SER A 222 -19.01 24.20 -1.44
N GLY A 223 -18.40 23.19 -2.07
CA GLY A 223 -18.18 23.11 -3.51
C GLY A 223 -19.21 22.28 -4.30
N THR A 224 -20.20 21.67 -3.64
CA THR A 224 -21.29 20.94 -4.32
C THR A 224 -22.39 21.88 -4.79
N THR A 225 -22.10 22.72 -5.79
CA THR A 225 -23.13 23.18 -6.72
C THR A 225 -23.10 22.29 -7.95
N VAL A 226 -24.26 21.70 -8.22
CA VAL A 226 -24.58 20.80 -9.33
C VAL A 226 -24.23 21.43 -10.68
N THR A 227 -23.40 20.75 -11.47
CA THR A 227 -23.48 20.81 -12.94
C THR A 227 -23.82 19.42 -13.45
N SER A 228 -25.12 19.12 -13.42
CA SER A 228 -25.72 18.17 -14.35
C SER A 228 -25.50 18.71 -15.76
N GLY A 229 -24.71 17.98 -16.55
CA GLY A 229 -24.81 18.03 -18.01
C GLY A 229 -26.01 17.23 -18.48
#